data_AF-A0A845STB0-F1
#
_entry.id   AF-A0A845STB0-F1
#
_cell.length_a   1.000
_cell.length_b   1.000
_cell.length_c   1.000
_cell.angle_alpha   90.00
_cell.angle_beta   90.00
_cell.angle_gamma   90.00
#
_symmetry.space_group_name_H-M   'P 1'
#
loop_
_entity.id
_entity.type
_entity.pdbx_description
1 polymer ?
#
loop_
_entity_poly.entity_id
_entity_poly.type
_entity_poly.pdbx_seq_one_letter_code
_entity_poly.pdbx_strand_id
1 'polypeptide(L)'
;MLSSFCCGVDSMDNWLKPRAMKNQLTGASRTFVCCDGSQVMVYYSLASSAVMTNAAPGRFHRNMPDPIPVVVPGRWALDKLLHVQGVGRTLARDAWLQVAETIGIRGMLVHALSDEARELYLRVGFEP
;
A
#
# COMPACT_ATOMS: atom_id res chain seq x y z
N MET A 1 -4.90 -16.32 -13.58
CA MET A 1 -3.61 -15.94 -14.23
C MET A 1 -3.56 -14.41 -14.23
N LEU A 2 -2.47 -13.76 -13.82
CA LEU A 2 -2.36 -12.28 -13.72
C LEU A 2 -2.70 -11.51 -15.02
N SER A 3 -2.84 -12.20 -16.14
CA SER A 3 -3.12 -11.66 -17.48
C SER A 3 -4.47 -10.93 -17.57
N SER A 4 -5.48 -11.31 -16.79
CA SER A 4 -6.84 -10.76 -16.87
C SER A 4 -7.11 -9.53 -16.00
N PHE A 5 -6.19 -9.15 -15.11
CA PHE A 5 -6.37 -7.98 -14.24
C PHE A 5 -6.43 -6.69 -15.07
N CYS A 6 -7.46 -5.88 -14.85
CA CYS A 6 -7.59 -4.54 -15.43
C CYS A 6 -8.26 -3.58 -14.46
N CYS A 7 -7.50 -2.64 -13.91
CA CYS A 7 -8.03 -1.53 -13.11
C CYS A 7 -8.37 -0.30 -13.97
N GLY A 8 -7.90 -0.25 -15.21
CA GLY A 8 -8.13 0.89 -16.12
C GLY A 8 -7.09 1.99 -16.04
N VAL A 9 -6.02 1.75 -15.30
CA VAL A 9 -4.83 2.61 -15.29
C VAL A 9 -3.67 1.80 -15.87
N ASP A 10 -3.28 2.11 -17.10
CA ASP A 10 -2.27 1.34 -17.85
C ASP A 10 -0.95 1.18 -17.07
N SER A 11 -0.54 2.23 -16.35
CA SER A 11 0.70 2.21 -15.56
C SER A 11 0.63 1.25 -14.36
N MET A 12 -0.57 0.92 -13.87
CA MET A 12 -0.80 -0.06 -12.80
C MET A 12 -0.93 -1.47 -13.39
N ASP A 13 -1.78 -1.63 -14.40
CA ASP A 13 -2.01 -2.91 -15.09
C ASP A 13 -0.71 -3.50 -15.67
N ASN A 14 0.14 -2.65 -16.26
CA ASN A 14 1.42 -3.05 -16.84
C ASN A 14 2.57 -3.14 -15.83
N TRP A 15 2.40 -2.67 -14.59
CA TRP A 15 3.42 -2.84 -13.56
C TRP A 15 3.33 -4.19 -12.87
N LEU A 16 2.10 -4.66 -12.62
CA LEU A 16 1.83 -5.90 -11.89
C LEU A 16 2.52 -7.11 -12.54
N LYS A 17 2.40 -7.26 -13.86
CA LYS A 17 2.87 -8.45 -14.58
C LYS A 17 4.41 -8.60 -14.60
N PRO A 18 5.20 -7.61 -15.06
CA PRO A 18 6.65 -7.76 -15.19
C PRO A 18 7.43 -7.32 -13.95
N ARG A 19 6.96 -6.33 -13.17
CA ARG A 19 7.75 -5.71 -12.11
C ARG A 19 7.43 -6.23 -10.72
N ALA A 20 6.18 -6.59 -10.42
CA ALA A 20 5.82 -7.04 -9.08
C ALA A 20 6.62 -8.29 -8.65
N MET A 21 6.72 -9.29 -9.53
CA MET A 21 7.48 -10.52 -9.26
C MET A 21 8.98 -10.25 -9.12
N LYS A 22 9.55 -9.42 -10.00
CA LYS A 22 10.96 -9.06 -9.91
C LYS A 22 11.26 -8.35 -8.58
N ASN A 23 10.42 -7.39 -8.19
CA ASN A 23 10.58 -6.67 -6.93
C ASN A 23 10.40 -7.57 -5.71
N GLN A 24 9.50 -8.56 -5.78
CA GLN A 24 9.34 -9.57 -4.73
C GLN A 24 10.66 -10.34 -4.55
N LEU A 25 11.25 -10.83 -5.65
CA LEU A 25 12.47 -11.62 -5.63
C LEU A 25 13.69 -10.80 -5.16
N THR A 26 13.80 -9.54 -5.58
CA THR A 26 14.93 -8.68 -5.18
C THR A 26 14.77 -8.03 -3.80
N GLY A 27 13.59 -8.15 -3.18
CA GLY A 27 13.30 -7.50 -1.89
C GLY A 27 12.96 -6.02 -1.99
N ALA A 28 12.81 -5.46 -3.20
CA ALA A 28 12.49 -4.05 -3.39
C ALA A 28 11.07 -3.68 -2.92
N SER A 29 10.13 -4.63 -2.99
CA SER A 29 8.79 -4.47 -2.40
C SER A 29 8.15 -5.84 -2.19
N ARG A 30 7.20 -5.92 -1.26
CA ARG A 30 6.31 -7.07 -1.12
C ARG A 30 4.98 -6.77 -1.80
N THR A 31 4.56 -7.60 -2.75
CA THR A 31 3.27 -7.46 -3.44
C THR A 31 2.32 -8.53 -2.95
N PHE A 32 1.11 -8.11 -2.59
CA PHE A 32 0.03 -8.95 -2.13
C PHE A 32 -1.13 -8.86 -3.11
N VAL A 33 -1.85 -9.96 -3.27
CA VAL A 33 -3.00 -10.06 -4.17
C VAL A 33 -4.17 -10.69 -3.44
N CYS A 34 -5.37 -10.16 -3.65
CA CYS A 34 -6.62 -10.81 -3.29
C CYS A 34 -7.19 -11.44 -4.56
N CYS A 35 -7.56 -12.72 -4.48
CA CYS A 35 -8.05 -13.49 -5.62
C CYS A 35 -9.47 -13.98 -5.38
N ASP A 36 -10.28 -13.98 -6.44
CA ASP A 36 -11.49 -14.79 -6.53
C ASP A 36 -11.19 -15.98 -7.46
N GLY A 37 -11.11 -17.17 -6.87
CA GLY A 37 -10.56 -18.35 -7.54
C GLY A 37 -9.15 -18.10 -8.08
N SER A 38 -9.00 -18.07 -9.41
CA SER A 38 -7.71 -17.85 -10.09
C SER A 38 -7.52 -16.43 -10.64
N GLN A 39 -8.52 -15.56 -10.44
CA GLN A 39 -8.53 -14.18 -10.91
C GLN A 39 -8.05 -13.26 -9.80
N VAL A 40 -7.09 -12.40 -10.11
CA VAL A 40 -6.66 -11.33 -9.20
C VAL A 40 -7.70 -10.23 -9.25
N MET A 41 -8.22 -9.86 -8.09
CA MET A 41 -9.26 -8.85 -7.94
C MET A 41 -8.73 -7.55 -7.35
N VAL A 42 -7.73 -7.65 -6.46
CA VAL A 42 -7.01 -6.50 -5.89
C VAL A 42 -5.55 -6.86 -5.81
N TYR A 43 -4.67 -5.88 -6.02
CA TYR A 43 -3.29 -5.99 -5.60
C TYR A 43 -2.81 -4.72 -4.92
N TYR A 44 -1.86 -4.88 -4.01
CA TYR A 44 -1.13 -3.77 -3.43
C TYR A 44 0.34 -4.15 -3.18
N SER A 45 1.22 -3.16 -3.22
CA SER A 45 2.64 -3.34 -2.92
C SER A 45 3.09 -2.43 -1.79
N LEU A 46 3.95 -2.98 -0.94
CA LEU A 46 4.52 -2.32 0.22
C LEU A 46 6.04 -2.37 0.15
N ALA A 47 6.70 -1.29 0.53
CA ALA A 47 8.16 -1.22 0.64
C ALA A 47 8.55 -0.72 2.03
N SER A 48 9.61 -1.30 2.59
CA SER A 48 10.21 -0.81 3.83
C SER A 48 10.80 0.58 3.61
N SER A 49 10.63 1.47 4.58
CA SER A 49 11.21 2.82 4.56
C SER A 49 11.51 3.28 5.99
N ALA A 50 12.04 4.49 6.12
CA ALA A 50 12.24 5.13 7.39
C ALA A 50 11.96 6.64 7.27
N VAL A 51 11.47 7.25 8.35
CA VAL A 51 11.26 8.70 8.44
C VAL A 51 12.15 9.28 9.54
N MET A 52 12.80 10.41 9.26
CA MET A 52 13.58 11.12 10.26
C MET A 52 12.69 11.54 11.41
N THR A 53 13.17 11.43 12.65
CA THR A 53 12.38 11.83 13.84
C THR A 53 11.88 13.27 13.75
N ASN A 54 12.69 14.21 13.26
CA ASN A 54 12.33 15.63 13.11
C ASN A 54 11.24 15.91 12.04
N ALA A 55 10.96 14.95 11.17
CA ALA A 55 9.93 15.04 10.13
C ALA A 55 8.62 14.35 10.55
N ALA A 56 8.57 13.77 11.75
CA ALA A 56 7.40 13.04 12.25
C ALA A 56 6.73 13.80 13.43
N PRO A 57 5.40 13.69 13.58
CA PRO A 57 4.69 14.27 14.72
C PRO A 57 5.21 13.75 16.07
N GLY A 58 5.17 14.59 17.10
CA GLY A 58 5.78 14.28 18.40
C GLY A 58 5.28 12.98 19.06
N ARG A 59 4.01 12.61 18.84
CA ARG A 59 3.44 11.33 19.30
C ARG A 59 3.99 10.11 18.55
N PHE A 60 4.37 10.29 17.28
CA PHE A 60 4.82 9.23 16.39
C PHE A 60 6.26 8.83 16.70
N HIS A 61 7.14 9.82 16.96
CA HIS A 61 8.57 9.60 17.22
C HIS A 61 8.94 9.27 18.67
N ARG A 62 7.98 9.38 19.61
CA ARG A 62 8.27 9.23 21.05
C ARG A 62 8.79 7.82 21.33
N ASN A 63 9.99 7.72 21.94
CA ASN A 63 10.68 6.46 22.26
C ASN A 63 11.00 5.57 21.03
N MET A 64 11.08 6.13 19.83
CA MET A 64 11.46 5.41 18.62
C MET A 64 12.94 5.65 18.26
N PRO A 65 13.59 4.71 17.54
CA PRO A 65 14.90 4.95 16.96
C PRO A 65 14.84 6.03 15.88
N ASP A 66 16.00 6.61 15.57
CA ASP A 66 16.18 7.54 14.45
C ASP A 66 17.08 6.88 13.38
N PRO A 67 16.59 6.63 12.15
CA PRO A 67 15.24 6.97 11.66
C PRO A 67 14.16 5.97 12.11
N ILE A 68 12.91 6.43 12.15
CA ILE A 68 11.74 5.65 12.59
C ILE A 68 11.36 4.65 11.48
N PRO A 69 11.30 3.34 11.75
CA PRO A 69 10.92 2.35 10.75
C PRO A 69 9.44 2.49 10.37
N VAL A 70 9.18 2.62 9.07
CA VAL A 70 7.84 2.72 8.50
C VAL A 70 7.70 1.84 7.26
N VAL A 71 6.47 1.65 6.81
CA VAL A 71 6.18 1.08 5.50
C VAL A 71 5.61 2.16 4.58
N VAL A 72 5.89 2.08 3.30
CA VAL A 72 5.31 2.95 2.27
C VAL A 72 4.51 2.09 1.30
N PRO A 73 3.24 2.43 1.03
CA PRO A 73 2.49 1.78 -0.02
C PRO A 73 2.98 2.30 -1.37
N GLY A 74 3.44 1.39 -2.23
CA GLY A 74 3.91 1.74 -3.55
C GLY A 74 2.77 1.85 -4.55
N ARG A 75 1.98 0.78 -4.67
CA ARG A 75 0.90 0.70 -5.65
C ARG A 75 -0.29 -0.01 -5.05
N TRP A 76 -1.48 0.42 -5.45
CA TRP A 76 -2.72 -0.27 -5.17
C TRP A 76 -3.62 -0.09 -6.38
N ALA A 77 -4.12 -1.20 -6.90
CA ALA A 77 -5.19 -1.20 -7.88
C ALA A 77 -6.27 -2.23 -7.53
N LEU A 78 -7.50 -1.88 -7.90
CA LEU A 78 -8.66 -2.78 -7.87
C LEU A 78 -9.05 -3.11 -9.30
N ASP A 79 -9.42 -4.35 -9.56
CA ASP A 79 -9.99 -4.72 -10.84
C ASP A 79 -11.30 -3.95 -11.06
N LYS A 80 -11.57 -3.54 -12.30
CA LYS A 80 -12.80 -2.81 -12.67
C LYS A 80 -14.06 -3.55 -12.25
N LEU A 81 -14.04 -4.87 -12.21
CA LEU A 81 -15.16 -5.70 -11.76
C LEU A 81 -15.51 -5.46 -10.28
N LEU A 82 -14.56 -4.99 -9.47
CA LEU A 82 -14.74 -4.64 -8.05
C LEU A 82 -15.01 -3.15 -7.79
N HIS A 83 -15.15 -2.31 -8.83
CA HIS A 83 -15.45 -0.88 -8.62
C HIS A 83 -16.84 -0.62 -8.02
N VAL A 84 -17.64 -1.67 -7.81
CA VAL A 84 -18.94 -1.61 -7.16
C VAL A 84 -18.78 -1.79 -5.63
N GLN A 85 -19.27 -0.81 -4.85
CA GLN A 85 -19.52 -0.89 -3.40
C GLN A 85 -18.33 -0.95 -2.42
N GLY A 86 -17.37 -0.01 -2.45
CA GLY A 86 -16.55 0.33 -1.26
C GLY A 86 -15.62 -0.77 -0.69
N VAL A 87 -15.64 -1.98 -1.27
CA VAL A 87 -14.89 -3.18 -0.86
C VAL A 87 -13.39 -2.91 -0.82
N GLY A 88 -12.89 -2.07 -1.73
CA GLY A 88 -11.48 -1.73 -1.77
C GLY A 88 -10.95 -1.06 -0.51
N ARG A 89 -11.72 -0.14 0.09
CA ARG A 89 -11.25 0.58 1.28
C ARG A 89 -11.09 -0.34 2.48
N THR A 90 -12.01 -1.29 2.64
CA THR A 90 -11.97 -2.27 3.74
C THR A 90 -10.82 -3.27 3.54
N LEU A 91 -10.66 -3.79 2.33
CA LEU A 91 -9.60 -4.76 2.01
C LEU A 91 -8.22 -4.20 2.26
N ALA A 92 -7.94 -2.96 1.86
CA ALA A 92 -6.62 -2.40 2.07
C ALA A 92 -6.33 -2.09 3.53
N ARG A 93 -7.32 -1.61 4.29
CA ARG A 93 -7.14 -1.41 5.73
C ARG A 93 -6.76 -2.72 6.40
N ASP A 94 -7.45 -3.81 6.09
CA ASP A 94 -7.19 -5.13 6.67
C ASP A 94 -5.80 -5.65 6.27
N ALA A 95 -5.50 -5.60 4.97
CA ALA A 95 -4.19 -5.91 4.41
C ALA A 95 -3.03 -5.15 5.07
N TRP A 96 -3.21 -3.86 5.35
CA TRP A 96 -2.19 -3.03 5.98
C TRP A 96 -1.99 -3.40 7.44
N LEU A 97 -3.08 -3.67 8.17
CA LEU A 97 -3.02 -4.10 9.57
C LEU A 97 -2.24 -5.41 9.69
N GLN A 98 -2.52 -6.40 8.82
CA GLN A 98 -1.80 -7.67 8.82
C GLN A 98 -0.28 -7.49 8.59
N VAL A 99 0.12 -6.56 7.72
CA VAL A 99 1.55 -6.32 7.46
C VAL A 99 2.21 -5.58 8.62
N ALA A 100 1.53 -4.63 9.24
CA ALA A 100 2.03 -3.92 10.41
C ALA A 100 2.20 -4.84 11.63
N GLU A 101 1.38 -5.88 11.75
CA GLU A 101 1.54 -6.90 12.82
C GLU A 101 2.70 -7.86 12.55
N THR A 102 3.04 -8.09 11.29
CA THR A 102 4.08 -9.06 10.89
C THR A 102 5.48 -8.46 10.91
N ILE A 103 5.60 -7.14 10.71
CA ILE A 103 6.89 -6.44 10.59
C ILE A 103 6.95 -5.38 11.70
N GLY A 104 8.07 -5.31 12.43
CA GLY A 104 8.29 -4.28 13.46
C GLY A 104 8.38 -2.87 12.87
N ILE A 105 7.24 -2.27 12.52
CA ILE A 105 7.09 -0.91 12.00
C ILE A 105 6.27 -0.05 12.95
N ARG A 106 6.55 1.27 12.98
CA ARG A 106 5.79 2.22 13.79
C ARG A 106 4.45 2.60 13.16
N GLY A 107 4.39 2.57 11.83
CA GLY A 107 3.22 2.95 11.05
C GLY A 107 3.51 3.02 9.55
N MET A 108 2.55 3.58 8.81
CA MET A 108 2.63 3.74 7.36
C MET A 108 2.81 5.21 6.99
N LEU A 109 3.73 5.46 6.05
CA LEU A 109 3.95 6.76 5.44
C LEU A 109 3.36 6.75 4.03
N VAL A 110 2.52 7.73 3.70
CA VAL A 110 1.93 7.91 2.36
C VAL A 110 2.36 9.25 1.77
N HIS A 111 2.62 9.26 0.47
CA HIS A 111 2.81 10.49 -0.28
C HIS A 111 1.55 10.76 -1.10
N ALA A 112 0.75 11.73 -0.68
CA ALA A 112 -0.45 12.12 -1.42
C ALA A 112 -0.02 12.78 -2.75
N LEU A 113 -0.50 12.23 -3.87
CA LEU A 113 -0.20 12.74 -5.21
C LEU A 113 -1.11 13.90 -5.63
N SER A 114 -2.18 14.15 -4.88
CA SER A 114 -3.11 15.28 -5.07
C SER A 114 -3.79 15.66 -3.75
N ASP A 115 -4.41 16.84 -3.71
CA ASP A 115 -5.16 17.29 -2.54
C ASP A 115 -6.38 16.41 -2.25
N GLU A 116 -7.05 15.90 -3.29
CA GLU A 116 -8.17 14.96 -3.14
C GLU A 116 -7.71 13.63 -2.51
N ALA A 117 -6.53 13.15 -2.91
CA ALA A 117 -5.92 11.97 -2.30
C ALA A 117 -5.55 12.24 -0.83
N ARG A 118 -5.01 13.43 -0.52
CA ARG A 118 -4.72 13.85 0.85
C ARG A 118 -5.98 13.83 1.71
N GLU A 119 -7.08 14.43 1.27
CA GLU A 119 -8.35 14.44 1.99
C GLU A 119 -8.92 13.03 2.21
N LEU A 120 -8.72 12.13 1.25
CA LEU A 120 -9.10 10.73 1.41
C LEU A 120 -8.27 10.05 2.50
N TYR A 121 -6.95 10.25 2.53
CA TYR A 121 -6.10 9.69 3.58
C TYR A 121 -6.46 10.26 4.96
N LEU A 122 -6.71 11.57 5.08
CA LEU A 122 -7.14 12.19 6.33
C LEU A 122 -8.45 11.58 6.85
N ARG A 123 -9.44 11.34 5.98
CA ARG A 123 -10.71 10.67 6.35
C ARG A 123 -10.53 9.23 6.81
N VAL A 124 -9.46 8.56 6.37
CA VAL A 124 -9.12 7.19 6.78
C VAL A 124 -8.32 7.18 8.09
N GLY A 125 -7.87 8.34 8.58
CA GLY A 125 -7.17 8.50 9.85
C GLY A 125 -5.66 8.74 9.73
N PHE A 126 -5.16 9.11 8.54
CA PHE A 126 -3.78 9.58 8.39
C PHE A 126 -3.60 10.98 8.96
N GLU A 127 -2.36 11.27 9.35
CA GLU A 127 -1.95 12.55 9.91
C GLU A 127 -0.91 13.19 8.98
N PRO A 128 -0.94 14.52 8.77
CA PRO A 128 0.06 15.23 7.99
C PRO A 128 1.48 15.15 8.56
#